data_AF-A0A2T2XEM7-F1
#
_entry.id   AF-A0A2T2XEM7-F1
#
_cell.length_a   1.000
_cell.length_b   1.000
_cell.length_c   1.000
_cell.angle_alpha   90.00
_cell.angle_beta   90.00
_cell.angle_gamma   90.00
#
_symmetry.space_group_name_H-M   'P 1'
#
loop_
_entity.id
_entity.type
_entity.pdbx_description
1 polymer ?
#
loop_
_entity_poly.entity_id
_entity_poly.type
_entity_poly.pdbx_seq_one_letter_code
_entity_poly.pdbx_strand_id
1 'polypeptide(L)' 'MQHRHLVTEISSNTAVVADILERGTLADWRKLAREVCKDPQGPYARAVRRVVENTHFYGTTILWKDFLNQCQEENRGTP' A
#
# COMPACT_ATOMS: atom_id res chain seq x y z
N MET A 1 2.72 -25.43 -6.13
CA MET A 1 3.18 -24.23 -5.39
C MET A 1 1.94 -23.59 -4.80
N GLN A 2 1.77 -23.63 -3.48
CA GLN A 2 0.54 -23.17 -2.83
C GLN A 2 0.50 -21.64 -2.81
N HIS A 3 -0.38 -21.05 -3.62
CA HIS A 3 -0.83 -19.67 -3.43
C HIS A 3 -1.62 -19.60 -2.13
N ARG A 4 -0.96 -19.23 -1.04
CA ARG A 4 -1.56 -19.18 0.29
C ARG A 4 -2.37 -17.89 0.46
N HIS A 5 -3.52 -17.81 -0.20
CA HIS A 5 -4.58 -16.84 0.12
C HIS A 5 -5.31 -17.27 1.41
N LEU A 6 -4.66 -17.14 2.57
CA LEU A 6 -5.32 -17.22 3.89
C LEU A 6 -4.74 -16.16 4.83
N VAL A 7 -4.54 -14.97 4.31
CA VAL A 7 -4.22 -13.79 5.11
C VAL A 7 -5.49 -12.94 5.12
N THR A 8 -6.34 -13.17 6.13
CA THR A 8 -7.54 -12.36 6.38
C THR A 8 -7.18 -10.92 6.75
N GLU A 9 -5.97 -10.70 7.28
CA GLU A 9 -5.45 -9.40 7.72
C GLU A 9 -4.11 -9.09 7.03
N ILE A 10 -4.09 -8.08 6.17
CA ILE A 10 -2.83 -7.62 5.55
C ILE A 10 -1.87 -7.13 6.63
N SER A 11 -0.56 -7.36 6.45
CA SER A 11 0.47 -6.90 7.39
C SER A 11 1.17 -5.65 6.86
N SER A 12 1.52 -4.71 7.74
CA SER A 12 2.35 -3.55 7.39
C SER A 12 3.84 -3.90 7.24
N ASN A 13 4.21 -5.19 7.25
CA ASN A 13 5.56 -5.63 6.94
C ASN A 13 5.88 -5.29 5.47
N THR A 14 7.02 -4.62 5.23
CA THR A 14 7.45 -4.19 3.90
C THR A 14 7.59 -5.33 2.89
N ALA A 15 7.95 -6.54 3.33
CA ALA A 15 8.04 -7.70 2.43
C ALA A 15 6.65 -8.15 1.95
N VAL A 16 5.66 -8.14 2.84
CA VAL A 16 4.26 -8.44 2.50
C VAL A 16 3.68 -7.36 1.59
N VAL A 17 3.97 -6.09 1.89
CA VAL A 17 3.54 -4.97 1.05
C VAL A 17 4.18 -5.07 -0.34
N ALA A 18 5.47 -5.36 -0.44
CA ALA A 18 6.14 -5.55 -1.74
C ALA A 18 5.50 -6.67 -2.57
N ASP A 19 5.17 -7.81 -1.93
CA ASP A 19 4.48 -8.92 -2.61
C ASP A 19 3.07 -8.50 -3.10
N ILE A 20 2.32 -7.75 -2.30
CA ILE A 20 1.02 -7.18 -2.72
C ILE A 20 1.19 -6.22 -3.90
N LEU A 21 2.18 -5.33 -3.88
CA LEU A 21 2.40 -4.34 -4.95
C LEU A 21 2.90 -4.99 -6.26
N GLU A 22 3.64 -6.10 -6.17
CA GLU A 22 4.18 -6.81 -7.33
C GLU A 22 3.18 -7.81 -7.92
N ARG A 23 2.49 -8.59 -7.07
CA ARG A 23 1.73 -9.79 -7.47
C ARG A 23 0.29 -9.83 -6.94
N GLY A 24 -0.07 -8.88 -6.08
CA GLY A 24 -1.38 -8.83 -5.45
C GLY A 24 -2.51 -8.60 -6.46
N THR A 25 -3.70 -9.05 -6.09
CA THR A 25 -4.91 -8.80 -6.87
C THR A 25 -5.43 -7.39 -6.62
N LEU A 26 -6.35 -6.92 -7.48
CA LEU A 26 -7.06 -5.65 -7.25
C LEU A 26 -7.79 -5.62 -5.90
N ALA A 27 -8.24 -6.78 -5.39
CA ALA A 27 -8.88 -6.87 -4.08
C ALA A 27 -7.86 -6.63 -2.95
N ASP A 28 -6.64 -7.12 -3.09
CA ASP A 28 -5.56 -6.89 -2.11
C ASP A 28 -5.11 -5.44 -2.12
N TRP A 29 -5.00 -4.84 -3.32
CA TRP A 29 -4.72 -3.42 -3.48
C TRP A 29 -5.79 -2.55 -2.84
N ARG A 30 -7.08 -2.90 -3.02
CA ARG A 30 -8.18 -2.17 -2.39
C ARG A 30 -8.14 -2.25 -0.87
N LYS A 31 -7.79 -3.40 -0.30
CA LYS A 31 -7.63 -3.56 1.16
C LYS A 31 -6.47 -2.69 1.66
N LEU A 32 -5.33 -2.74 0.99
CA LEU A 32 -4.16 -1.93 1.34
C LEU A 32 -4.45 -0.44 1.25
N ALA A 33 -5.09 0.00 0.17
CA ALA A 33 -5.51 1.39 -0.01
C ALA A 33 -6.44 1.85 1.12
N ARG A 34 -7.41 1.01 1.53
CA ARG A 34 -8.29 1.32 2.66
C ARG A 34 -7.53 1.53 3.97
N GLU A 35 -6.55 0.68 4.28
CA GLU A 35 -5.74 0.86 5.49
C GLU A 35 -4.85 2.10 5.43
N VAL A 36 -4.33 2.45 4.24
CA VAL A 36 -3.59 3.70 4.01
C VAL A 36 -4.49 4.93 4.20
N CYS A 37 -5.71 4.93 3.66
CA CYS A 37 -6.63 6.07 3.83
C CYS A 37 -7.08 6.26 5.28
N LYS A 38 -7.25 5.18 6.05
CA LYS A 38 -7.61 5.25 7.47
C LYS A 38 -6.55 5.97 8.30
N ASP A 39 -5.28 5.75 7.99
CA ASP A 39 -4.15 6.41 8.64
C ASP A 39 -3.04 6.72 7.62
N PRO A 40 -3.11 7.89 6.95
CA PRO A 40 -2.17 8.28 5.88
C PRO A 40 -0.73 8.53 6.34
N GLN A 41 -0.51 8.55 7.66
CA GLN A 41 0.83 8.61 8.27
C GLN A 41 1.18 7.31 8.99
N GLY A 42 0.27 6.34 8.96
CA GLY A 42 0.31 5.10 9.71
C GLY A 42 1.28 4.06 9.19
N PRO A 43 1.30 2.88 9.85
CA PRO A 43 2.24 1.82 9.54
C PRO A 43 2.12 1.32 8.09
N TYR A 44 0.90 1.22 7.54
CA TYR A 44 0.70 0.80 6.14
C TYR A 44 1.19 1.87 5.15
N ALA A 45 0.85 3.14 5.37
CA ALA A 45 1.30 4.24 4.52
C ALA A 45 2.84 4.35 4.49
N ARG A 46 3.49 4.22 5.65
CA ARG A 46 4.96 4.18 5.75
C ARG A 46 5.57 2.97 5.07
N ALA A 47 4.94 1.79 5.19
CA ALA A 47 5.42 0.59 4.53
C ALA A 47 5.33 0.69 3.00
N VAL A 48 4.19 1.15 2.47
CA VAL A 48 4.02 1.41 1.02
C VAL A 48 5.06 2.41 0.55
N ARG A 49 5.19 3.56 1.23
CA ARG A 49 6.18 4.59 0.91
C ARG A 49 7.59 4.02 0.82
N ARG A 50 8.00 3.27 1.85
CA ARG A 50 9.33 2.65 1.89
C ARG A 50 9.52 1.66 0.73
N VAL A 51 8.51 0.86 0.40
CA VAL A 51 8.59 -0.09 -0.71
C VAL A 51 8.70 0.62 -2.06
N VAL A 52 7.87 1.63 -2.34
CA VAL A 52 7.88 2.35 -3.63
C VAL A 52 9.07 3.29 -3.81
N GLU A 53 9.75 3.67 -2.73
CA GLU A 53 11.01 4.42 -2.76
C GLU A 53 12.22 3.52 -3.03
N ASN A 54 12.20 2.27 -2.56
CA ASN A 54 13.34 1.34 -2.68
C ASN A 54 13.21 0.35 -3.84
N THR A 55 12.00 0.15 -4.38
CA THR A 55 11.73 -0.80 -5.47
C THR A 55 10.92 -0.14 -6.57
N HIS A 56 11.37 -0.29 -7.81
CA HIS A 56 10.62 0.16 -8.99
C HIS A 56 9.85 -1.00 -9.61
N PHE A 57 8.54 -1.03 -9.36
CA PHE A 57 7.59 -1.90 -10.05
C PHE A 57 7.02 -1.11 -11.22
N TYR A 58 7.25 -1.58 -12.44
CA TYR A 58 6.88 -0.87 -13.65
C TYR A 58 5.37 -0.56 -13.66
N GLY A 59 5.01 0.73 -13.81
CA GLY A 59 3.62 1.22 -13.81
C GLY A 59 2.97 1.35 -12.42
N THR A 60 3.21 0.44 -11.48
CA THR A 60 2.51 0.45 -10.18
C THR A 60 3.14 1.41 -9.17
N THR A 61 4.46 1.60 -9.20
CA THR A 61 5.18 2.52 -8.31
C THR A 61 4.67 3.97 -8.40
N ILE A 62 4.37 4.46 -9.61
CA ILE A 62 3.90 5.85 -9.80
C ILE A 62 2.50 6.02 -9.22
N LEU A 63 1.59 5.09 -9.56
CA LEU A 63 0.20 5.11 -9.06
C LEU A 63 0.15 5.14 -7.53
N TRP A 64 0.97 4.32 -6.86
CA TRP A 64 0.99 4.28 -5.39
C TRP A 64 1.63 5.52 -4.75
N LYS A 65 2.60 6.17 -5.41
CA LYS A 65 3.16 7.44 -4.93
C LYS A 65 2.13 8.56 -5.00
N ASP A 66 1.43 8.68 -6.12
CA ASP A 66 0.38 9.69 -6.30
C ASP A 66 -0.77 9.47 -5.32
N PHE A 67 -1.21 8.23 -5.15
CA PHE A 67 -2.24 7.86 -4.17
C PHE A 67 -1.85 8.22 -2.72
N LEU A 68 -0.60 7.95 -2.32
CA LEU A 68 -0.11 8.31 -0.99
C LEU A 68 -0.13 9.82 -0.76
N ASN A 69 0.27 10.60 -1.78
CA ASN A 69 0.27 12.06 -1.69
C ASN A 69 -1.17 12.59 -1.55
N GLN A 70 -2.09 12.09 -2.37
CA GLN A 70 -3.51 12.44 -2.29
C GLN A 70 -4.10 12.16 -0.90
N CYS A 71 -3.87 10.97 -0.35
CA CYS A 71 -4.37 10.62 1.00
C CYS A 71 -3.82 11.55 2.08
N GLN A 72 -2.58 12.02 1.93
CA GLN A 72 -1.97 12.96 2.88
C GLN A 72 -2.52 14.38 2.74
N GLU A 73 -2.79 14.83 1.52
CA GLU A 73 -3.41 16.12 1.25
C GLU A 73 -4.84 16.20 1.77
N GLU A 74 -5.65 15.15 1.54
CA GLU A 74 -7.02 15.04 2.05
C GLU A 74 -7.06 15.08 3.59
N ASN A 75 -6.09 14.43 4.25
CA ASN A 75 -5.99 14.44 5.72
C ASN A 75 -5.57 15.82 6.27
N ARG A 76 -4.76 16.59 5.53
CA ARG A 76 -4.37 17.96 5.91
C ARG A 76 -5.49 18.99 5.72
N GLY A 77 -6.49 18.69 4.90
CA GLY A 77 -7.62 19.56 4.60
C GLY A 77 -8.77 19.49 5.61
N THR A 78 -8.67 18.67 6.65
CA THR A 78 -9.71 18.55 7.69
C THR A 78 -9.29 19.35 8.93
N PRO A 79 -9.96 20.47 9.28
CA PRO A 79 -9.67 21.23 10.50
C PRO A 79 -10.03 20.47 11.78
#